data_AF-A0A419KVC1-F1
#
_entry.id   AF-A0A419KVC1-F1
#
_cell.length_a   1.000
_cell.length_b   1.000
_cell.length_c   1.000
_cell.angle_alpha   90.00
_cell.angle_beta   90.00
_cell.angle_gamma   90.00
#
_symmetry.space_group_name_H-M   'P 1'
#
loop_
_entity.id
_entity.type
_entity.pdbx_description
1 polymer ?
#
loop_
_entity_poly.entity_id
_entity_poly.type
_entity_poly.pdbx_seq_one_letter_code
_entity_poly.pdbx_strand_id
1 'polypeptide(L)'
;MAGGEVETVAYLRERFREYYEEHAEEIEAPPGFEEREFGFLSFEGKTMFRHIAFTSPGEMREYLKTNAPAHAYYSSAYYRAPEAEMEKKGWLGADLVFDIDADHIETPCKEEHDRWTCRNCGASGRGTAPEACPNCGKANFEEETWLCERCLEAAKFETLKLIDILVQDLGFSPKRDLEVNFSGHRGYHVHVYHEDARHLDQLARRELVDYILGVGIEARFHGLTPGFQEEGAALAGIGWGGRLARALYGFLLDVDSEDLQGLGLSEGFVKRLLGRREELLECLTKEPLARMIKFFGPRDRRALDRLVEAAVRREAAA
;
A
#
# COMPACT_ATOMS: atom_id res chain seq x y z
N MET A 1 -39.26 -9.58 -5.47
CA MET A 1 -37.87 -9.33 -5.05
C MET A 1 -37.54 -7.83 -5.04
N ALA A 2 -38.05 -7.01 -5.97
CA ALA A 2 -37.81 -5.55 -5.98
C ALA A 2 -38.34 -4.76 -4.75
N GLY A 3 -39.41 -5.19 -4.09
CA GLY A 3 -39.99 -4.45 -2.95
C GLY A 3 -39.11 -4.43 -1.69
N GLY A 4 -38.41 -5.54 -1.40
CA GLY A 4 -37.55 -5.63 -0.21
C GLY A 4 -36.22 -4.88 -0.34
N GLU A 5 -35.69 -4.76 -1.56
CA GLU A 5 -34.50 -3.93 -1.83
C GLU A 5 -34.81 -2.44 -1.64
N VAL A 6 -35.97 -1.98 -2.12
CA VAL A 6 -36.41 -0.58 -1.96
C VAL A 6 -36.61 -0.21 -0.49
N GLU A 7 -37.23 -1.09 0.31
CA GLU A 7 -37.39 -0.88 1.76
C GLU A 7 -36.03 -0.87 2.49
N THR A 8 -35.10 -1.73 2.09
CA THR A 8 -33.74 -1.78 2.66
C THR A 8 -32.95 -0.52 2.36
N VAL A 9 -32.97 -0.04 1.11
CA VAL A 9 -32.29 1.19 0.69
C VAL A 9 -32.84 2.40 1.45
N ALA A 10 -34.17 2.51 1.57
CA ALA A 10 -34.80 3.60 2.32
C ALA A 10 -34.38 3.58 3.80
N TYR A 11 -34.35 2.39 4.42
CA TYR A 11 -33.88 2.24 5.79
C TYR A 11 -32.42 2.65 5.98
N LEU A 12 -31.51 2.19 5.10
CA LEU A 12 -30.09 2.53 5.17
C LEU A 12 -29.85 4.03 4.99
N ARG A 13 -30.54 4.64 4.02
CA ARG A 13 -30.48 6.09 3.79
C ARG A 13 -30.90 6.88 5.03
N GLU A 14 -31.94 6.42 5.74
CA GLU A 14 -32.37 7.05 6.98
C GLU A 14 -31.33 6.90 8.09
N ARG A 15 -30.71 5.72 8.25
CA ARG A 15 -29.60 5.54 9.22
C ARG A 15 -28.40 6.45 8.92
N PHE A 16 -28.06 6.63 7.63
CA PHE A 16 -26.98 7.54 7.23
C PHE A 16 -27.34 8.99 7.48
N ARG A 17 -28.60 9.39 7.26
CA ARG A 17 -29.08 10.72 7.60
C ARG A 17 -28.92 10.99 9.09
N GLU A 18 -29.41 10.09 9.94
CA GLU A 18 -29.25 10.19 11.40
C GLU A 18 -27.78 10.34 11.78
N TYR A 19 -26.89 9.52 11.21
CA TYR A 19 -25.44 9.64 11.45
C TYR A 19 -24.90 11.03 11.07
N TYR A 20 -25.24 11.54 9.88
CA TYR A 20 -24.80 12.86 9.44
C TYR A 20 -25.38 14.00 10.28
N GLU A 21 -26.56 13.83 10.88
CA GLU A 21 -27.17 14.79 11.78
C GLU A 21 -26.52 14.77 13.17
N GLU A 22 -26.33 13.59 13.74
CA GLU A 22 -25.77 13.39 15.09
C GLU A 22 -24.27 13.73 15.17
N HIS A 23 -23.50 13.37 14.13
CA HIS A 23 -22.04 13.52 14.10
C HIS A 23 -21.56 14.65 13.19
N ALA A 24 -22.43 15.58 12.80
CA ALA A 24 -22.10 16.66 11.85
C ALA A 24 -20.83 17.45 12.24
N GLU A 25 -20.65 17.72 13.53
CA GLU A 25 -19.52 18.50 14.04
C GLU A 25 -18.20 17.72 14.06
N GLU A 26 -18.25 16.38 14.04
CA GLU A 26 -17.07 15.51 13.94
C GLU A 26 -16.55 15.41 12.50
N ILE A 27 -17.35 15.82 11.51
CA ILE A 27 -16.95 15.82 10.11
C ILE A 27 -16.15 17.08 9.81
N GLU A 28 -14.83 16.89 9.70
CA GLU A 28 -13.87 17.95 9.42
C GLU A 28 -13.76 18.25 7.92
N ALA A 29 -13.51 19.51 7.59
CA ALA A 29 -13.22 19.91 6.22
C ALA A 29 -11.75 19.61 5.88
N PRO A 30 -11.45 19.03 4.69
CA PRO A 30 -10.08 18.75 4.29
C PRO A 30 -9.23 20.02 4.14
N PRO A 31 -7.89 19.93 4.27
CA PRO A 31 -6.98 21.06 4.02
C PRO A 31 -7.16 21.66 2.62
N GLY A 32 -7.22 22.99 2.53
CA GLY A 32 -7.49 23.72 1.28
C GLY A 32 -8.89 23.45 0.70
N PHE A 33 -9.85 23.17 1.57
CA PHE A 33 -11.26 22.91 1.31
C PHE A 33 -11.89 23.67 0.13
N GLU A 34 -11.72 25.00 0.07
CA GLU A 34 -12.34 25.86 -0.94
C GLU A 34 -11.80 25.63 -2.36
N GLU A 35 -10.64 25.00 -2.48
CA GLU A 35 -9.97 24.70 -3.75
C GLU A 35 -10.24 23.25 -4.21
N ARG A 36 -11.12 22.51 -3.52
CA ARG A 36 -11.37 21.08 -3.80
C ARG A 36 -12.73 20.85 -4.45
N GLU A 37 -12.75 19.86 -5.34
CA GLU A 37 -13.99 19.28 -5.85
C GLU A 37 -14.49 18.21 -4.89
N PHE A 38 -15.78 18.21 -4.60
CA PHE A 38 -16.48 17.17 -3.88
C PHE A 38 -17.27 16.26 -4.82
N GLY A 39 -17.31 14.98 -4.48
CA GLY A 39 -18.02 13.95 -5.21
C GLY A 39 -18.86 13.08 -4.28
N PHE A 40 -20.08 12.73 -4.69
CA PHE A 40 -21.01 11.95 -3.88
C PHE A 40 -21.71 10.86 -4.68
N LEU A 41 -22.00 9.73 -4.03
CA LEU A 41 -22.87 8.68 -4.57
C LEU A 41 -24.07 8.50 -3.65
N SER A 42 -25.26 8.40 -4.23
CA SER A 42 -26.48 8.07 -3.49
C SER A 42 -26.68 6.55 -3.42
N PHE A 43 -27.51 6.09 -2.48
CA PHE A 43 -27.89 4.66 -2.36
C PHE A 43 -28.64 4.12 -3.60
N GLU A 44 -29.30 4.99 -4.34
CA GLU A 44 -30.12 4.64 -5.52
C GLU A 44 -29.31 4.72 -6.82
N GLY A 45 -28.16 5.41 -6.81
CA GLY A 45 -27.47 5.89 -8.00
C GLY A 45 -26.25 5.07 -8.39
N LYS A 46 -26.14 4.73 -9.67
CA LYS A 46 -24.87 4.32 -10.31
C LYS A 46 -23.99 5.51 -10.71
N THR A 47 -24.53 6.74 -10.63
CA THR A 47 -23.89 7.96 -11.13
C THR A 47 -23.37 8.80 -9.98
N MET A 48 -22.11 9.19 -10.07
CA MET A 48 -21.47 10.10 -9.10
C MET A 48 -21.88 11.55 -9.40
N PHE A 49 -22.39 12.24 -8.38
CA PHE A 49 -22.57 13.69 -8.40
C PHE A 49 -21.21 14.35 -8.18
N ARG A 50 -20.80 15.22 -9.09
CA ARG A 50 -19.46 15.82 -9.17
C ARG A 50 -19.54 17.30 -9.48
N HIS A 51 -18.39 17.97 -9.56
CA HIS A 51 -18.30 19.42 -9.80
C HIS A 51 -18.99 20.25 -8.70
N ILE A 52 -18.92 19.74 -7.46
CA ILE A 52 -19.46 20.42 -6.30
C ILE A 52 -18.29 21.05 -5.54
N ALA A 53 -18.48 22.27 -5.07
CA ALA A 53 -17.58 22.96 -4.16
C ALA A 53 -18.43 23.60 -3.06
N PHE A 54 -17.83 23.87 -1.92
CA PHE A 54 -18.50 24.50 -0.78
C PHE A 54 -17.71 25.71 -0.33
N THR A 55 -18.42 26.71 0.17
CA THR A 55 -17.83 27.97 0.67
C THR A 55 -17.57 27.95 2.17
N SER A 56 -18.14 26.98 2.90
CA SER A 56 -17.85 26.79 4.32
C SER A 56 -18.04 25.32 4.76
N PRO A 57 -17.36 24.87 5.82
CA PRO A 57 -17.60 23.54 6.40
C PRO A 57 -19.06 23.32 6.83
N GLY A 58 -19.74 24.37 7.28
CA GLY A 58 -21.16 24.31 7.64
C GLY A 58 -22.06 23.99 6.44
N GLU A 59 -21.78 24.57 5.28
CA GLU A 59 -22.50 24.26 4.03
C GLU A 59 -22.30 22.80 3.61
N MET A 60 -21.06 22.30 3.69
CA MET A 60 -20.77 20.88 3.42
C MET A 60 -21.56 19.96 4.36
N ARG A 61 -21.57 20.24 5.66
CA ARG A 61 -22.30 19.43 6.64
C ARG A 61 -23.80 19.46 6.40
N GLU A 62 -24.34 20.62 6.04
CA GLU A 62 -25.76 20.75 5.67
C GLU A 62 -26.10 19.94 4.42
N TYR A 63 -25.22 19.94 3.43
CA TYR A 63 -25.35 19.11 2.24
C TYR A 63 -25.38 17.61 2.60
N LEU A 64 -24.49 17.15 3.47
CA LEU A 64 -24.43 15.76 3.92
C LEU A 64 -25.71 15.34 4.65
N LYS A 65 -26.22 16.15 5.58
CA LYS A 65 -27.49 15.90 6.30
C LYS A 65 -28.68 15.82 5.35
N THR A 66 -28.77 16.78 4.43
CA THR A 66 -29.89 16.87 3.48
C THR A 66 -29.92 15.69 2.51
N ASN A 67 -28.76 15.37 1.92
CA ASN A 67 -28.68 14.40 0.83
C ASN A 67 -28.47 12.96 1.32
N ALA A 68 -27.85 12.78 2.49
CA ALA A 68 -27.47 11.48 3.07
C ALA A 68 -26.82 10.55 2.04
N PRO A 69 -25.67 10.95 1.45
CA PRO A 69 -24.99 10.15 0.44
C PRO A 69 -24.49 8.82 1.04
N ALA A 70 -24.44 7.78 0.22
CA ALA A 70 -23.84 6.49 0.58
C ALA A 70 -22.30 6.56 0.60
N HIS A 71 -21.74 7.41 -0.26
CA HIS A 71 -20.30 7.66 -0.33
C HIS A 71 -20.03 9.14 -0.57
N ALA A 72 -19.00 9.66 0.11
CA ALA A 72 -18.54 11.04 -0.01
C ALA A 72 -17.03 11.05 -0.28
N TYR A 73 -16.61 11.91 -1.20
CA TYR A 73 -15.24 12.04 -1.65
C TYR A 73 -14.91 13.52 -1.83
N TYR A 74 -13.62 13.83 -1.76
CA TYR A 74 -13.07 15.09 -2.25
C TYR A 74 -11.84 14.80 -3.12
N SER A 75 -11.51 15.71 -4.03
CA SER A 75 -10.36 15.56 -4.91
C SER A 75 -9.05 15.71 -4.16
N SER A 76 -8.08 14.82 -4.43
CA SER A 76 -6.68 15.03 -4.02
C SER A 76 -6.08 16.28 -4.67
N ALA A 77 -6.60 16.66 -5.84
CA ALA A 77 -6.22 17.85 -6.57
C ALA A 77 -6.87 19.13 -6.01
N TYR A 78 -6.14 20.23 -6.19
CA TYR A 78 -6.55 21.60 -5.93
C TYR A 78 -6.82 22.32 -7.24
N TYR A 79 -7.84 23.17 -7.26
CA TYR A 79 -8.32 23.87 -8.44
C TYR A 79 -8.67 25.32 -8.11
N ARG A 80 -8.46 26.23 -9.08
CA ARG A 80 -8.94 27.61 -8.97
C ARG A 80 -10.47 27.72 -9.03
N ALA A 81 -11.11 26.84 -9.81
CA ALA A 81 -12.55 26.78 -9.97
C ALA A 81 -13.01 25.31 -9.86
N PRO A 82 -13.20 24.77 -8.64
CA PRO A 82 -13.43 23.34 -8.44
C PRO A 82 -14.78 22.83 -8.98
N GLU A 83 -15.74 23.73 -9.18
CA GLU A 83 -17.06 23.47 -9.79
C GLU A 83 -17.05 23.51 -11.33
N ALA A 84 -15.97 23.98 -11.96
CA ALA A 84 -15.92 24.11 -13.42
C ALA A 84 -15.73 22.75 -14.12
N GLU A 85 -15.92 22.72 -15.44
CA GLU A 85 -15.50 21.59 -16.29
C GLU A 85 -13.97 21.40 -16.24
N MET A 86 -13.48 20.17 -16.44
CA MET A 86 -12.07 19.79 -16.24
C MET A 86 -11.06 20.76 -16.87
N GLU A 87 -11.25 21.13 -18.14
CA GLU A 87 -10.35 22.03 -18.87
C GLU A 87 -10.33 23.46 -18.31
N LYS A 88 -11.36 23.84 -17.57
CA LYS A 88 -11.57 25.19 -17.02
C LYS A 88 -11.29 25.29 -15.52
N LYS A 89 -11.05 24.15 -14.83
CA LYS A 89 -10.82 24.14 -13.38
C LYS A 89 -9.57 24.90 -12.95
N GLY A 90 -8.55 24.92 -13.81
CA GLY A 90 -7.25 25.52 -13.50
C GLY A 90 -6.56 24.78 -12.36
N TRP A 91 -5.97 23.62 -12.67
CA TRP A 91 -5.23 22.78 -11.71
C TRP A 91 -4.10 23.55 -11.03
N LEU A 92 -4.02 23.42 -9.70
CA LEU A 92 -3.03 24.09 -8.84
C LEU A 92 -1.98 23.13 -8.27
N GLY A 93 -2.30 21.85 -8.20
CA GLY A 93 -1.51 20.85 -7.50
C GLY A 93 -2.34 19.66 -7.08
N ALA A 94 -1.72 18.63 -6.51
CA ALA A 94 -2.45 17.53 -5.88
C ALA A 94 -1.66 16.91 -4.73
N ASP A 95 -2.34 16.54 -3.65
CA ASP A 95 -1.71 15.78 -2.57
C ASP A 95 -1.12 14.47 -3.08
N LEU A 96 -0.13 13.95 -2.36
CA LEU A 96 0.31 12.58 -2.57
C LEU A 96 -0.55 11.68 -1.68
N VAL A 97 -1.32 10.80 -2.31
CA VAL A 97 -2.24 9.88 -1.63
C VAL A 97 -1.86 8.46 -2.00
N PHE A 98 -1.71 7.63 -0.99
CA PHE A 98 -1.48 6.19 -1.13
C PHE A 98 -2.70 5.44 -0.63
N ASP A 99 -3.11 4.42 -1.37
CA ASP A 99 -4.23 3.54 -1.02
C ASP A 99 -3.69 2.11 -0.86
N ILE A 100 -3.83 1.56 0.33
CA ILE A 100 -3.36 0.23 0.70
C ILE A 100 -4.59 -0.63 0.90
N ASP A 101 -4.87 -1.48 -0.07
CA ASP A 101 -6.05 -2.34 -0.09
C ASP A 101 -5.67 -3.80 0.23
N ALA A 102 -6.26 -4.36 1.29
CA ALA A 102 -6.02 -5.75 1.70
C ALA A 102 -6.36 -6.77 0.61
N ASP A 103 -7.28 -6.46 -0.31
CA ASP A 103 -7.61 -7.35 -1.43
C ASP A 103 -6.41 -7.59 -2.35
N HIS A 104 -5.48 -6.62 -2.43
CA HIS A 104 -4.26 -6.72 -3.25
C HIS A 104 -3.06 -7.29 -2.49
N ILE A 105 -3.20 -7.54 -1.18
CA ILE A 105 -2.11 -8.09 -0.35
C ILE A 105 -2.28 -9.61 -0.26
N GLU A 106 -1.29 -10.35 -0.74
CA GLU A 106 -1.28 -11.81 -0.64
C GLU A 106 -1.18 -12.24 0.83
N THR A 107 -2.21 -12.96 1.30
CA THR A 107 -2.27 -13.47 2.66
C THR A 107 -2.75 -14.92 2.68
N PRO A 108 -2.15 -15.80 3.50
CA PRO A 108 -2.56 -17.22 3.52
C PRO A 108 -4.02 -17.45 3.93
N CYS A 109 -4.66 -16.49 4.60
CA CYS A 109 -6.08 -16.61 4.98
C CYS A 109 -7.03 -16.52 3.79
N LYS A 110 -6.62 -15.98 2.63
CA LYS A 110 -7.48 -15.92 1.45
C LYS A 110 -7.96 -17.30 1.02
N GLU A 111 -7.13 -18.33 1.15
CA GLU A 111 -7.49 -19.73 0.90
C GLU A 111 -8.62 -20.26 1.82
N GLU A 112 -8.85 -19.61 2.96
CA GLU A 112 -9.87 -19.99 3.93
C GLU A 112 -11.24 -19.38 3.60
N HIS A 113 -11.26 -18.14 3.08
CA HIS A 113 -12.48 -17.34 2.93
C HIS A 113 -12.82 -16.91 1.50
N ASP A 114 -11.82 -16.65 0.64
CA ASP A 114 -12.08 -16.22 -0.74
C ASP A 114 -12.49 -17.40 -1.61
N ARG A 115 -13.30 -17.11 -2.62
CA ARG A 115 -13.78 -18.10 -3.58
C ARG A 115 -13.78 -17.52 -4.98
N TRP A 116 -13.52 -18.38 -5.94
CA TRP A 116 -13.66 -18.04 -7.34
C TRP A 116 -14.51 -19.10 -8.05
N THR A 117 -15.26 -18.65 -9.05
CA THR A 117 -16.04 -19.51 -9.95
C THR A 117 -15.77 -19.11 -11.39
N CYS A 118 -15.33 -20.05 -12.22
CA CYS A 118 -15.13 -19.81 -13.64
C CYS A 118 -16.48 -19.64 -14.34
N ARG A 119 -16.70 -18.45 -14.92
CA ARG A 119 -17.94 -18.12 -15.63
C ARG A 119 -18.17 -18.95 -16.91
N ASN A 120 -17.11 -19.58 -17.43
CA ASN A 120 -17.19 -20.34 -18.67
C ASN A 120 -17.57 -21.83 -18.47
N CYS A 121 -17.05 -22.47 -17.43
CA CYS A 121 -17.26 -23.90 -17.20
C CYS A 121 -17.81 -24.25 -15.81
N GLY A 122 -18.04 -23.27 -14.94
CA GLY A 122 -18.55 -23.46 -13.59
C GLY A 122 -17.59 -24.10 -12.60
N ALA A 123 -16.32 -24.32 -12.98
CA ALA A 123 -15.30 -24.81 -12.05
C ALA A 123 -15.07 -23.76 -10.96
N SER A 124 -14.98 -24.17 -9.70
CA SER A 124 -14.77 -23.27 -8.58
C SER A 124 -13.66 -23.75 -7.66
N GLY A 125 -13.11 -22.82 -6.89
CA GLY A 125 -12.05 -23.06 -5.93
C GLY A 125 -12.08 -22.05 -4.79
N ARG A 126 -11.16 -22.20 -3.86
CA ARG A 126 -10.89 -21.23 -2.80
C ARG A 126 -9.63 -20.42 -3.13
N GLY A 127 -9.44 -19.32 -2.40
CA GLY A 127 -8.30 -18.43 -2.57
C GLY A 127 -8.47 -17.47 -3.75
N THR A 128 -7.36 -16.84 -4.13
CA THR A 128 -7.29 -15.94 -5.29
C THR A 128 -7.59 -16.70 -6.58
N ALA A 129 -8.30 -16.05 -7.52
CA ALA A 129 -8.54 -16.66 -8.82
C ALA A 129 -7.21 -16.93 -9.56
N PRO A 130 -7.04 -18.13 -10.16
CA PRO A 130 -5.81 -18.45 -10.89
C PRO A 130 -5.75 -17.67 -12.21
N GLU A 131 -4.54 -17.47 -12.76
CA GLU A 131 -4.36 -16.78 -14.06
C GLU A 131 -5.16 -17.42 -15.21
N ALA A 132 -5.37 -18.73 -15.16
CA ALA A 132 -6.21 -19.47 -16.11
C ALA A 132 -6.98 -20.58 -15.41
N CYS A 133 -8.23 -20.80 -15.83
CA CYS A 133 -9.07 -21.83 -15.23
C CYS A 133 -8.44 -23.22 -15.43
N PRO A 134 -8.23 -24.02 -14.37
CA PRO A 134 -7.57 -25.33 -14.48
C PRO A 134 -8.37 -26.34 -15.32
N ASN A 135 -9.66 -26.10 -15.52
CA ASN A 135 -10.54 -26.99 -16.29
C ASN A 135 -10.66 -26.59 -17.77
N CYS A 136 -10.81 -25.30 -18.08
CA CYS A 136 -11.07 -24.84 -19.46
C CYS A 136 -10.01 -23.88 -20.05
N GLY A 137 -9.01 -23.49 -19.26
CA GLY A 137 -7.93 -22.59 -19.68
C GLY A 137 -8.34 -21.15 -19.94
N LYS A 138 -9.57 -20.75 -19.60
CA LYS A 138 -10.06 -19.36 -19.76
C LYS A 138 -9.84 -18.56 -18.48
N ALA A 139 -9.47 -17.29 -18.62
CA ALA A 139 -9.31 -16.32 -17.53
C ALA A 139 -10.58 -15.46 -17.38
N ASN A 140 -11.66 -16.08 -16.91
CA ASN A 140 -12.93 -15.39 -16.69
C ASN A 140 -13.60 -15.95 -15.44
N PHE A 141 -13.49 -15.20 -14.35
CA PHE A 141 -13.89 -15.61 -13.02
C PHE A 141 -14.90 -14.63 -12.42
N GLU A 142 -15.77 -15.19 -11.60
CA GLU A 142 -16.53 -14.49 -10.58
C GLU A 142 -15.83 -14.73 -9.26
N GLU A 143 -15.50 -13.66 -8.54
CA GLU A 143 -14.74 -13.71 -7.30
C GLU A 143 -15.63 -13.21 -6.16
N GLU A 144 -15.65 -13.99 -5.09
CA GLU A 144 -16.28 -13.66 -3.82
C GLU A 144 -15.16 -13.47 -2.81
N THR A 145 -14.80 -12.21 -2.55
CA THR A 145 -13.77 -11.85 -1.58
C THR A 145 -14.39 -11.53 -0.22
N TRP A 146 -13.70 -11.92 0.85
CA TRP A 146 -14.09 -11.60 2.21
C TRP A 146 -12.88 -11.10 3.00
N LEU A 147 -13.13 -10.19 3.95
CA LEU A 147 -12.07 -9.62 4.77
C LEU A 147 -12.13 -10.18 6.18
N CYS A 148 -11.02 -10.75 6.63
CA CYS A 148 -10.83 -11.16 8.01
C CYS A 148 -9.81 -10.27 8.72
N GLU A 149 -9.70 -10.41 10.04
CA GLU A 149 -8.76 -9.64 10.86
C GLU A 149 -7.31 -9.80 10.38
N ARG A 150 -6.94 -10.97 9.85
CA ARG A 150 -5.60 -11.22 9.30
C ARG A 150 -5.34 -10.41 8.03
N CYS A 151 -6.34 -10.19 7.18
CA CYS A 151 -6.22 -9.32 6.01
C CYS A 151 -5.98 -7.86 6.43
N LEU A 152 -6.75 -7.39 7.42
CA LEU A 152 -6.63 -6.01 7.92
C LEU A 152 -5.30 -5.77 8.65
N GLU A 153 -4.81 -6.75 9.42
CA GLU A 153 -3.50 -6.62 10.06
C GLU A 153 -2.36 -6.62 9.03
N ALA A 154 -2.50 -7.38 7.93
CA ALA A 154 -1.55 -7.31 6.81
C ALA A 154 -1.55 -5.92 6.15
N ALA A 155 -2.72 -5.36 5.81
CA ALA A 155 -2.81 -4.00 5.27
C ALA A 155 -2.26 -2.93 6.20
N LYS A 156 -2.48 -3.07 7.50
CA LYS A 156 -1.90 -2.20 8.52
C LYS A 156 -0.37 -2.32 8.54
N PHE A 157 0.18 -3.52 8.43
CA PHE A 157 1.63 -3.74 8.40
C PHE A 157 2.26 -3.08 7.16
N GLU A 158 1.66 -3.23 5.98
CA GLU A 158 2.12 -2.56 4.75
C GLU A 158 2.02 -1.03 4.86
N THR A 159 0.94 -0.53 5.48
CA THR A 159 0.78 0.90 5.77
C THR A 159 1.89 1.43 6.69
N LEU A 160 2.30 0.67 7.70
CA LEU A 160 3.40 1.05 8.60
C LEU A 160 4.75 1.11 7.89
N LYS A 161 5.03 0.18 6.95
CA LYS A 161 6.23 0.25 6.12
C LYS A 161 6.24 1.51 5.25
N LEU A 162 5.11 1.83 4.62
CA LEU A 162 4.97 3.06 3.84
C LEU A 162 5.25 4.28 4.70
N ILE A 163 4.62 4.40 5.87
CA ILE A 163 4.82 5.53 6.78
C ILE A 163 6.30 5.65 7.18
N ASP A 164 6.95 4.52 7.49
CA ASP A 164 8.38 4.51 7.81
C ASP A 164 9.24 5.04 6.64
N ILE A 165 8.91 4.69 5.39
CA ILE A 165 9.57 5.26 4.20
C ILE A 165 9.32 6.77 4.09
N LEU A 166 8.06 7.19 4.18
CA LEU A 166 7.69 8.61 4.06
C LEU A 166 8.39 9.48 5.10
N VAL A 167 8.60 8.95 6.30
CA VAL A 167 9.20 9.68 7.43
C VAL A 167 10.72 9.59 7.43
N GLN A 168 11.29 8.39 7.39
CA GLN A 168 12.73 8.19 7.54
C GLN A 168 13.51 8.55 6.28
N ASP A 169 12.93 8.25 5.12
CA ASP A 169 13.65 8.36 3.83
C ASP A 169 13.30 9.68 3.13
N LEU A 170 12.02 10.06 3.14
CA LEU A 170 11.54 11.28 2.46
C LEU A 170 11.43 12.49 3.41
N GLY A 171 11.56 12.29 4.72
CA GLY A 171 11.65 13.37 5.69
C GLY A 171 10.32 14.06 6.03
N PHE A 172 9.18 13.48 5.65
CA PHE A 172 7.87 14.04 6.00
C PHE A 172 7.62 13.94 7.51
N SER A 173 7.09 15.00 8.09
CA SER A 173 6.74 15.07 9.51
C SER A 173 5.45 14.28 9.79
N PRO A 174 5.49 13.22 10.63
CA PRO A 174 4.31 12.41 10.93
C PRO A 174 3.11 13.20 11.46
N LYS A 175 3.36 14.33 12.14
CA LYS A 175 2.32 15.13 12.80
C LYS A 175 1.78 16.28 11.97
N ARG A 176 2.53 16.71 10.95
CA ARG A 176 2.21 17.93 10.20
C ARG A 176 1.82 17.61 8.76
N ASP A 177 2.50 16.64 8.18
CA ASP A 177 2.43 16.39 6.75
C ASP A 177 1.61 15.12 6.46
N LEU A 178 1.46 14.20 7.43
CA LEU A 178 0.80 12.92 7.23
C LEU A 178 -0.57 12.85 7.92
N GLU A 179 -1.54 12.29 7.22
CA GLU A 179 -2.83 11.87 7.76
C GLU A 179 -3.11 10.43 7.30
N VAL A 180 -3.44 9.55 8.26
CA VAL A 180 -3.68 8.13 8.01
C VAL A 180 -5.12 7.81 8.35
N ASN A 181 -5.88 7.34 7.36
CA ASN A 181 -7.29 7.09 7.46
C ASN A 181 -7.58 5.62 7.20
N PHE A 182 -8.45 5.00 8.01
CA PHE A 182 -9.06 3.74 7.60
C PHE A 182 -10.05 4.04 6.47
N SER A 183 -9.97 3.32 5.35
CA SER A 183 -10.84 3.48 4.18
C SER A 183 -12.34 3.26 4.48
N GLY A 184 -12.66 2.72 5.66
CA GLY A 184 -14.02 2.35 6.07
C GLY A 184 -14.40 0.93 5.69
N HIS A 185 -13.53 0.20 4.98
CA HIS A 185 -13.83 -1.17 4.57
C HIS A 185 -12.64 -2.12 4.60
N ARG A 186 -11.59 -1.87 3.80
CA ARG A 186 -10.63 -2.91 3.40
C ARG A 186 -9.17 -2.57 3.53
N GLY A 187 -8.87 -1.37 4.02
CA GLY A 187 -7.52 -0.84 3.92
C GLY A 187 -7.36 0.55 4.49
N TYR A 188 -6.26 1.19 4.15
CA TYR A 188 -5.88 2.49 4.66
C TYR A 188 -5.51 3.46 3.54
N HIS A 189 -5.83 4.73 3.73
CA HIS A 189 -5.32 5.82 2.92
C HIS A 189 -4.27 6.60 3.72
N VAL A 190 -3.13 6.88 3.10
CA VAL A 190 -2.11 7.78 3.66
C VAL A 190 -2.04 9.02 2.78
N HIS A 191 -2.40 10.16 3.35
CA HIS A 191 -2.35 11.46 2.69
C HIS A 191 -1.09 12.21 3.14
N VAL A 192 -0.39 12.79 2.17
CA VAL A 192 0.76 13.68 2.40
C VAL A 192 0.40 15.10 1.96
N TYR A 193 0.18 15.98 2.94
CA TYR A 193 -0.08 17.41 2.74
C TYR A 193 1.21 18.21 2.89
N HIS A 194 2.01 18.24 1.83
CA HIS A 194 3.25 19.04 1.79
C HIS A 194 3.38 19.78 0.45
N GLU A 195 3.88 21.01 0.48
CA GLU A 195 4.00 21.86 -0.72
C GLU A 195 4.88 21.20 -1.81
N ASP A 196 6.02 20.65 -1.42
CA ASP A 196 6.91 19.96 -2.36
C ASP A 196 6.25 18.73 -3.00
N ALA A 197 5.42 18.00 -2.25
CA ALA A 197 4.68 16.85 -2.77
C ALA A 197 3.56 17.28 -3.72
N ARG A 198 2.97 18.46 -3.47
CA ARG A 198 1.82 18.99 -4.20
C ARG A 198 2.09 19.22 -5.69
N HIS A 199 3.33 19.61 -6.01
CA HIS A 199 3.76 19.97 -7.35
C HIS A 199 4.47 18.85 -8.11
N LEU A 200 4.59 17.66 -7.52
CA LEU A 200 5.15 16.51 -8.20
C LEU A 200 4.30 16.15 -9.42
N ASP A 201 4.97 16.05 -10.57
CA ASP A 201 4.36 15.57 -11.79
C ASP A 201 4.17 14.04 -11.76
N GLN A 202 3.57 13.51 -12.83
CA GLN A 202 3.28 12.08 -12.92
C GLN A 202 4.55 11.20 -12.93
N LEU A 203 5.65 11.69 -13.50
CA LEU A 203 6.91 10.93 -13.55
C LEU A 203 7.56 10.89 -12.18
N ALA A 204 7.65 12.02 -11.48
CA ALA A 204 8.20 12.07 -10.13
C ALA A 204 7.38 11.21 -9.15
N ARG A 205 6.05 11.20 -9.28
CA ARG A 205 5.18 10.29 -8.49
C ARG A 205 5.44 8.83 -8.80
N ARG A 206 5.70 8.48 -10.06
CA ARG A 206 6.06 7.12 -10.45
C ARG A 206 7.40 6.69 -9.85
N GLU A 207 8.41 7.56 -9.89
CA GLU A 207 9.71 7.28 -9.26
C GLU A 207 9.58 7.08 -7.74
N LEU A 208 8.70 7.82 -7.07
CA LEU A 208 8.39 7.60 -5.66
C LEU A 208 7.74 6.23 -5.42
N VAL A 209 6.79 5.83 -6.28
CA VAL A 209 6.17 4.50 -6.20
C VAL A 209 7.23 3.42 -6.42
N ASP A 210 8.09 3.55 -7.43
CA ASP A 210 9.17 2.60 -7.71
C ASP A 210 10.14 2.50 -6.50
N TYR A 211 10.46 3.62 -5.85
CA TYR A 211 11.26 3.63 -4.63
C TYR A 211 10.57 2.90 -3.47
N ILE A 212 9.27 3.14 -3.25
CA ILE A 212 8.48 2.50 -2.18
C ILE A 212 8.35 0.99 -2.40
N LEU A 213 8.15 0.57 -3.64
CA LEU A 213 8.05 -0.83 -4.06
C LEU A 213 9.43 -1.53 -4.13
N GLY A 214 10.53 -0.82 -3.91
CA GLY A 214 11.88 -1.36 -3.99
C GLY A 214 12.30 -1.76 -5.41
N VAL A 215 11.69 -1.17 -6.43
CA VAL A 215 12.01 -1.42 -7.83
C VAL A 215 13.41 -0.88 -8.14
N GLY A 216 14.24 -1.72 -8.75
CA GLY A 216 15.61 -1.34 -9.11
C GLY A 216 16.61 -1.32 -7.96
N ILE A 217 16.23 -1.81 -6.76
CA ILE A 217 17.15 -1.96 -5.64
C ILE A 217 18.12 -3.11 -5.90
N GLU A 218 19.35 -2.76 -6.24
CA GLU A 218 20.44 -3.71 -6.46
C GLU A 218 21.43 -3.70 -5.29
N ALA A 219 21.89 -4.90 -4.91
CA ALA A 219 22.88 -5.11 -3.86
C ALA A 219 24.09 -4.17 -3.98
N ARG A 220 24.59 -4.01 -5.20
CA ARG A 220 25.81 -3.22 -5.48
C ARG A 220 25.70 -1.74 -5.12
N PHE A 221 24.50 -1.17 -5.18
CA PHE A 221 24.27 0.26 -4.89
C PHE A 221 23.90 0.53 -3.42
N HIS A 222 23.63 -0.53 -2.66
CA HIS A 222 23.12 -0.45 -1.29
C HIS A 222 24.09 -1.15 -0.32
N GLY A 223 25.36 -0.74 -0.34
CA GLY A 223 26.36 -1.20 0.61
C GLY A 223 27.00 -2.56 0.31
N LEU A 224 26.44 -3.41 -0.56
CA LEU A 224 27.02 -4.73 -0.88
C LEU A 224 28.03 -4.69 -2.05
N THR A 225 28.87 -3.66 -2.10
CA THR A 225 30.05 -3.58 -2.98
C THR A 225 31.34 -3.36 -2.18
N PRO A 226 32.47 -4.04 -2.52
CA PRO A 226 33.75 -3.77 -1.87
C PRO A 226 34.16 -2.30 -1.98
N GLY A 227 34.59 -1.72 -0.86
CA GLY A 227 35.06 -0.33 -0.82
C GLY A 227 33.98 0.71 -0.54
N PHE A 228 32.71 0.31 -0.39
CA PHE A 228 31.67 1.18 0.16
C PHE A 228 32.04 1.59 1.58
N GLN A 229 32.09 2.89 1.87
CA GLN A 229 32.41 3.42 3.19
C GLN A 229 31.13 3.91 3.85
N GLU A 230 30.63 3.11 4.78
CA GLU A 230 29.56 3.47 5.70
C GLU A 230 30.10 3.36 7.12
N GLU A 231 29.66 4.27 7.99
CA GLU A 231 29.92 4.23 9.42
C GLU A 231 28.68 3.71 10.15
N GLY A 232 28.89 2.98 11.24
CA GLY A 232 27.82 2.43 12.07
C GLY A 232 27.42 1.00 11.71
N ALA A 233 26.52 0.44 12.53
CA ALA A 233 26.01 -0.90 12.35
C ALA A 233 24.96 -0.94 11.21
N ALA A 234 24.98 -2.00 10.40
CA ALA A 234 24.09 -2.15 9.25
C ALA A 234 22.60 -1.98 9.63
N LEU A 235 22.17 -2.53 10.77
CA LEU A 235 20.78 -2.45 11.24
C LEU A 235 20.32 -1.03 11.60
N ALA A 236 21.26 -0.14 11.93
CA ALA A 236 21.00 1.27 12.24
C ALA A 236 21.00 2.17 10.99
N GLY A 237 21.25 1.59 9.81
CA GLY A 237 21.20 2.32 8.55
C GLY A 237 19.80 2.89 8.26
N ILE A 238 19.78 4.00 7.52
CA ILE A 238 18.58 4.63 6.98
C ILE A 238 18.36 4.22 5.51
N GLY A 239 17.18 4.49 4.96
CA GLY A 239 16.87 4.17 3.57
C GLY A 239 16.91 2.68 3.26
N TRP A 240 17.03 2.37 1.97
CA TRP A 240 17.09 0.98 1.49
C TRP A 240 18.30 0.19 1.97
N GLY A 241 19.45 0.82 2.25
CA GLY A 241 20.61 0.12 2.83
C GLY A 241 20.28 -0.46 4.21
N GLY A 242 19.66 0.35 5.07
CA GLY A 242 19.18 -0.09 6.38
C GLY A 242 18.04 -1.10 6.31
N ARG A 243 17.03 -0.87 5.45
CA ARG A 243 15.92 -1.82 5.24
C ARG A 243 16.45 -3.18 4.77
N LEU A 244 17.36 -3.17 3.79
CA LEU A 244 17.99 -4.39 3.30
C LEU A 244 18.74 -5.13 4.41
N ALA A 245 19.48 -4.43 5.26
CA ALA A 245 20.17 -5.05 6.38
C ALA A 245 19.20 -5.72 7.37
N ARG A 246 18.10 -5.03 7.72
CA ARG A 246 17.05 -5.57 8.61
C ARG A 246 16.31 -6.76 7.99
N ALA A 247 15.99 -6.66 6.69
CA ALA A 247 15.37 -7.72 5.91
C ALA A 247 16.23 -8.98 5.85
N LEU A 248 17.52 -8.81 5.52
CA LEU A 248 18.49 -9.90 5.47
C LEU A 248 18.66 -10.53 6.86
N TYR A 249 18.72 -9.73 7.91
CA TYR A 249 18.80 -10.22 9.29
C TYR A 249 17.57 -11.07 9.65
N GLY A 250 16.36 -10.53 9.46
CA GLY A 250 15.12 -11.25 9.73
C GLY A 250 14.94 -12.49 8.86
N PHE A 251 15.40 -12.45 7.60
CA PHE A 251 15.41 -13.63 6.74
C PHE A 251 16.38 -14.70 7.26
N LEU A 252 17.62 -14.34 7.57
CA LEU A 252 18.64 -15.28 8.05
C LEU A 252 18.31 -15.91 9.42
N LEU A 253 17.52 -15.24 10.25
CA LEU A 253 17.06 -15.80 11.53
C LEU A 253 16.18 -17.03 11.33
N ASP A 254 15.19 -16.94 10.46
CA ASP A 254 14.10 -17.91 10.36
C ASP A 254 14.25 -18.91 9.21
N VAL A 255 15.05 -18.56 8.19
CA VAL A 255 15.15 -19.35 6.95
C VAL A 255 15.69 -20.75 7.19
N ASP A 256 15.20 -21.74 6.45
CA ASP A 256 15.77 -23.09 6.42
C ASP A 256 16.43 -23.46 5.08
N SER A 257 16.75 -24.74 4.88
CA SER A 257 17.37 -25.20 3.63
C SER A 257 16.38 -25.25 2.47
N GLU A 258 15.11 -25.54 2.73
CA GLU A 258 14.06 -25.63 1.72
C GLU A 258 13.70 -24.24 1.18
N ASP A 259 13.56 -23.26 2.07
CA ASP A 259 13.33 -21.85 1.71
C ASP A 259 14.41 -21.32 0.75
N LEU A 260 15.69 -21.54 1.11
CA LEU A 260 16.83 -21.09 0.31
C LEU A 260 16.92 -21.81 -1.04
N GLN A 261 16.55 -23.09 -1.08
CA GLN A 261 16.47 -23.85 -2.34
C GLN A 261 15.31 -23.37 -3.21
N GLY A 262 14.19 -22.96 -2.61
CA GLY A 262 13.06 -22.32 -3.29
C GLY A 262 13.45 -21.02 -4.02
N LEU A 263 14.44 -20.29 -3.50
CA LEU A 263 15.06 -19.15 -4.20
C LEU A 263 16.01 -19.55 -5.35
N GLY A 264 16.12 -20.85 -5.64
CA GLY A 264 16.98 -21.42 -6.67
C GLY A 264 18.47 -21.41 -6.31
N LEU A 265 18.81 -21.29 -5.02
CA LEU A 265 20.20 -21.29 -4.56
C LEU A 265 20.79 -22.71 -4.58
N SER A 266 22.06 -22.84 -4.97
CA SER A 266 22.71 -24.16 -5.03
C SER A 266 22.91 -24.75 -3.65
N GLU A 267 22.75 -26.07 -3.50
CA GLU A 267 22.90 -26.77 -2.23
C GLU A 267 24.25 -26.47 -1.55
N GLY A 268 25.32 -26.37 -2.33
CA GLY A 268 26.65 -26.01 -1.83
C GLY A 268 26.72 -24.58 -1.27
N PHE A 269 25.99 -23.62 -1.85
CA PHE A 269 25.89 -22.26 -1.32
C PHE A 269 25.04 -22.25 -0.04
N VAL A 270 23.89 -22.93 -0.05
CA VAL A 270 23.00 -23.05 1.11
C VAL A 270 23.75 -23.59 2.33
N LYS A 271 24.49 -24.70 2.18
CA LYS A 271 25.30 -25.27 3.27
C LYS A 271 26.33 -24.28 3.83
N ARG A 272 26.98 -23.50 2.96
CA ARG A 272 27.96 -22.48 3.39
C ARG A 272 27.30 -21.31 4.12
N LEU A 273 26.17 -20.82 3.61
CA LEU A 273 25.41 -19.72 4.19
C LEU A 273 24.91 -20.11 5.59
N LEU A 274 24.26 -21.28 5.69
CA LEU A 274 23.73 -21.79 6.95
C LEU A 274 24.83 -22.13 7.96
N GLY A 275 25.95 -22.68 7.50
CA GLY A 275 27.11 -22.97 8.36
C GLY A 275 27.79 -21.73 8.93
N ARG A 276 27.52 -20.53 8.38
CA ARG A 276 28.04 -19.23 8.87
C ARG A 276 26.93 -18.28 9.33
N ARG A 277 25.72 -18.79 9.59
CA ARG A 277 24.55 -17.97 9.94
C ARG A 277 24.83 -17.06 11.12
N GLU A 278 25.37 -17.60 12.21
CA GLU A 278 25.66 -16.84 13.43
C GLU A 278 26.67 -15.71 13.17
N GLU A 279 27.74 -15.98 12.43
CA GLU A 279 28.74 -14.97 12.05
C GLU A 279 28.14 -13.84 11.19
N LEU A 280 27.23 -14.19 10.27
CA LEU A 280 26.53 -13.22 9.42
C LEU A 280 25.57 -12.34 10.23
N LEU A 281 24.79 -12.93 11.15
CA LEU A 281 23.88 -12.19 12.03
C LEU A 281 24.66 -11.24 12.94
N GLU A 282 25.79 -11.70 13.51
CA GLU A 282 26.67 -10.87 14.32
C GLU A 282 27.27 -9.73 13.49
N CYS A 283 27.71 -10.00 12.26
CA CYS A 283 28.23 -8.99 11.34
C CYS A 283 27.19 -7.90 11.07
N LEU A 284 25.94 -8.25 10.75
CA LEU A 284 24.88 -7.26 10.50
C LEU A 284 24.58 -6.39 11.73
N THR A 285 24.73 -6.96 12.93
CA THR A 285 24.46 -6.26 14.20
C THR A 285 25.56 -5.27 14.56
N LYS A 286 26.83 -5.57 14.25
CA LYS A 286 27.99 -4.81 14.77
C LYS A 286 28.73 -4.00 13.71
N GLU A 287 28.61 -4.37 12.45
CA GLU A 287 29.43 -3.84 11.37
C GLU A 287 28.57 -3.22 10.26
N PRO A 288 29.15 -2.36 9.40
CA PRO A 288 28.49 -1.87 8.20
C PRO A 288 28.11 -3.00 7.25
N LEU A 289 27.04 -2.81 6.46
CA LEU A 289 26.50 -3.83 5.54
C LEU A 289 27.56 -4.34 4.56
N ALA A 290 28.46 -3.47 4.12
CA ALA A 290 29.58 -3.81 3.23
C ALA A 290 30.52 -4.90 3.76
N ARG A 291 30.60 -5.10 5.08
CA ARG A 291 31.43 -6.16 5.67
C ARG A 291 30.88 -7.55 5.38
N MET A 292 29.59 -7.68 5.13
CA MET A 292 28.93 -8.94 4.78
C MET A 292 29.49 -9.55 3.49
N ILE A 293 30.07 -8.75 2.59
CA ILE A 293 30.68 -9.23 1.34
C ILE A 293 31.84 -10.17 1.59
N LYS A 294 32.54 -10.06 2.73
CA LYS A 294 33.68 -10.95 3.06
C LYS A 294 33.26 -12.42 3.18
N PHE A 295 31.98 -12.68 3.41
CA PHE A 295 31.42 -14.03 3.51
C PHE A 295 31.12 -14.65 2.13
N PHE A 296 31.15 -13.86 1.06
CA PHE A 296 30.78 -14.26 -0.29
C PHE A 296 31.97 -14.15 -1.25
N GLY A 297 32.16 -15.19 -2.07
CA GLY A 297 33.17 -15.17 -3.13
C GLY A 297 32.66 -14.48 -4.40
N PRO A 298 33.54 -14.16 -5.37
CA PRO A 298 33.13 -13.59 -6.67
C PRO A 298 32.09 -14.44 -7.42
N ARG A 299 32.09 -15.77 -7.19
CA ARG A 299 31.15 -16.73 -7.79
C ARG A 299 29.75 -16.67 -7.16
N ASP A 300 29.62 -16.08 -5.97
CA ASP A 300 28.38 -16.03 -5.21
C ASP A 300 27.53 -14.80 -5.54
N ARG A 301 27.98 -13.91 -6.43
CA ARG A 301 27.28 -12.65 -6.75
C ARG A 301 25.81 -12.85 -7.12
N ARG A 302 25.51 -13.79 -8.02
CA ARG A 302 24.11 -14.08 -8.42
C ARG A 302 23.27 -14.65 -7.27
N ALA A 303 23.89 -15.39 -6.35
CA ALA A 303 23.21 -15.91 -5.17
C ALA A 303 22.89 -14.78 -4.19
N LEU A 304 23.83 -13.84 -4.01
CA LEU A 304 23.62 -12.63 -3.21
C LEU A 304 22.53 -11.73 -3.81
N ASP A 305 22.53 -11.54 -5.12
CA ASP A 305 21.49 -10.75 -5.81
C ASP A 305 20.09 -11.35 -5.56
N ARG A 306 19.95 -12.68 -5.58
CA ARG A 306 18.67 -13.36 -5.28
C ARG A 306 18.27 -13.26 -3.81
N LEU A 307 19.23 -13.31 -2.88
CA LEU A 307 18.95 -13.08 -1.46
C LEU A 307 18.47 -11.65 -1.22
N VAL A 308 19.10 -10.68 -1.89
CA VAL A 308 18.71 -9.27 -1.82
C VAL A 308 17.33 -9.05 -2.42
N GLU A 309 17.03 -9.66 -3.57
CA GLU A 309 15.70 -9.60 -4.17
C GLU A 309 14.62 -10.16 -3.24
N ALA A 310 14.86 -11.30 -2.61
CA ALA A 310 13.94 -11.87 -1.62
C ALA A 310 13.77 -10.97 -0.39
N ALA A 311 14.86 -10.37 0.08
CA ALA A 311 14.84 -9.44 1.21
C ALA A 311 14.08 -8.14 0.88
N VAL A 312 14.30 -7.56 -0.31
CA VAL A 312 13.60 -6.37 -0.80
C VAL A 312 12.11 -6.63 -0.90
N ARG A 313 11.69 -7.77 -1.47
CA ARG A 313 10.26 -8.14 -1.57
C ARG A 313 9.56 -8.22 -0.21
N ARG A 314 10.28 -8.53 0.88
CA ARG A 314 9.72 -8.60 2.23
C ARG A 314 9.51 -7.21 2.84
N GLU A 315 10.38 -6.24 2.53
CA GLU A 315 10.34 -4.88 3.09
C GLU A 315 9.68 -3.84 2.19
N ALA A 316 9.54 -4.12 0.89
CA ALA A 316 8.71 -3.31 0.01
C ALA A 316 7.30 -3.22 0.59
N ALA A 317 6.71 -2.03 0.54
CA ALA A 317 5.30 -1.87 0.84
C ALA A 317 4.51 -2.45 -0.33
N ALA A 318 3.62 -3.41 -0.06
CA ALA A 318 2.75 -4.01 -1.06
C ALA A 318 1.52 -3.15 -1.36
#